data_AF-A0A2V8RJI2-F1
#
_entry.id   AF-A0A2V8RJI2-F1
#
_cell.length_a   1.000
_cell.length_b   1.000
_cell.length_c   1.000
_cell.angle_alpha   90.00
_cell.angle_beta   90.00
_cell.angle_gamma   90.00
#
_symmetry.space_group_name_H-M   'P 1'
#
loop_
_entity.id
_entity.type
_entity.pdbx_description
1 polymer ?
#
loop_
_entity_poly.entity_id
_entity_poly.type
_entity_poly.pdbx_seq_one_letter_code
_entity_poly.pdbx_strand_id
1 'polypeptide(L)'
;MGSGSSYWAIGSSTVFREVVAVRKIIFLQLIVIIATVVDLHSQTPQQPGDAEQNREAGRRIEAERERRNTGEFETATKTVRPPERTVVAGPTIDKETSERIRLARRVDAADYSRYNEFLKADKTGMFKLFPDYDCVVKNVIRIDGDCKNFVMASSSFSFRNLGYAHPYYSDLGFNQGEIFSNAFFSQGIIVSLGDVPIEDVTPNRDGLKFIFDLPPASEPAEARKVAAKFKAGLENGGFKYSNSVTPAENTTYALRSIAYNVANSLPAVTEMTSLNEMRFHTLSLDKRADVIIVFRIIRKGADGSLTIVWKELDRKEAPKIKFAKGDKFVDFKPEVVQAQH
;
A
#
# COMPACT_ATOMS: atom_id res chain seq x y z
N MET A 1 39.84 -66.61 -28.58
CA MET A 1 41.31 -66.43 -28.59
C MET A 1 41.59 -65.22 -27.70
N GLY A 2 42.27 -65.26 -26.57
CA GLY A 2 43.06 -66.27 -25.89
C GLY A 2 44.02 -65.54 -24.93
N SER A 3 44.27 -66.14 -23.76
CA SER A 3 45.24 -65.76 -22.71
C SER A 3 44.97 -64.43 -21.98
N GLY A 4 44.99 -64.31 -20.65
CA GLY A 4 45.43 -65.21 -19.59
C GLY A 4 46.72 -64.70 -18.95
N SER A 5 46.65 -64.17 -17.73
CA SER A 5 47.67 -64.43 -16.70
C SER A 5 47.21 -63.98 -15.31
N SER A 6 47.44 -64.86 -14.35
CA SER A 6 47.08 -64.86 -12.94
C SER A 6 48.28 -64.43 -12.09
N TYR A 7 48.06 -63.80 -10.93
CA TYR A 7 48.99 -63.90 -9.78
C TYR A 7 48.26 -63.80 -8.44
N TRP A 8 48.83 -64.51 -7.47
CA TRP A 8 48.31 -64.90 -6.16
C TRP A 8 48.71 -63.94 -5.01
N ALA A 9 47.75 -63.76 -4.08
CA ALA A 9 47.81 -63.87 -2.61
C ALA A 9 48.67 -62.98 -1.67
N ILE A 10 48.22 -63.04 -0.40
CA ILE A 10 48.79 -62.62 0.91
C ILE A 10 48.40 -61.16 1.28
N GLY A 11 47.79 -60.81 2.41
CA GLY A 11 47.57 -61.47 3.72
C GLY A 11 47.95 -60.47 4.83
N SER A 12 47.10 -60.34 5.87
CA SER A 12 47.28 -59.55 7.11
C SER A 12 47.09 -58.03 6.98
N SER A 13 46.49 -57.28 7.92
CA SER A 13 46.51 -57.43 9.37
C SER A 13 45.30 -56.75 10.05
N THR A 14 44.60 -57.55 10.85
CA THR A 14 43.53 -57.20 11.79
C THR A 14 44.12 -56.67 13.10
N VAL A 15 44.48 -55.38 13.23
CA VAL A 15 44.84 -54.80 14.55
C VAL A 15 44.42 -53.32 14.74
N PHE A 16 44.03 -52.58 13.69
CA PHE A 16 43.87 -51.11 13.81
C PHE A 16 42.43 -50.59 14.01
N ARG A 17 41.53 -51.37 14.62
CA ARG A 17 40.10 -50.98 14.77
C ARG A 17 39.62 -50.63 16.19
N GLU A 18 40.39 -50.88 17.25
CA GLU A 18 39.88 -50.62 18.61
C GLU A 18 40.32 -49.29 19.23
N VAL A 19 41.45 -48.70 18.82
CA VAL A 19 41.94 -47.44 19.43
C VAL A 19 41.19 -46.19 18.95
N VAL A 20 40.54 -46.25 17.77
CA VAL A 20 39.79 -45.12 17.20
C VAL A 20 38.38 -44.98 17.78
N ALA A 21 37.77 -46.09 18.26
CA ALA A 21 36.42 -46.07 18.80
C ALA A 21 36.35 -45.40 20.20
N VAL A 22 37.34 -45.65 21.06
CA VAL A 22 37.36 -45.12 22.43
C VAL A 22 37.63 -43.60 22.46
N ARG A 23 38.44 -43.09 21.53
CA ARG A 23 38.72 -41.65 21.41
C ARG A 23 37.52 -40.82 20.94
N LYS A 24 36.60 -41.41 20.16
CA LYS A 24 35.36 -40.74 19.71
C LYS A 24 34.31 -40.67 20.82
N ILE A 25 34.26 -41.66 21.71
CA ILE A 25 33.28 -41.68 22.82
C ILE A 25 33.66 -40.66 23.91
N ILE A 26 34.95 -40.50 24.21
CA ILE A 26 35.42 -39.51 25.20
C ILE A 26 35.22 -38.07 24.67
N PHE A 27 35.43 -37.83 23.37
CA PHE A 27 35.19 -36.51 22.77
C PHE A 27 33.69 -36.14 22.70
N LEU A 28 32.80 -37.12 22.50
CA LEU A 28 31.35 -36.86 22.50
C LEU A 28 30.82 -36.51 23.90
N GLN A 29 31.33 -37.16 24.95
CA GLN A 29 30.89 -36.83 26.32
C GLN A 29 31.42 -35.49 26.83
N LEU A 30 32.62 -35.06 26.38
CA LEU A 30 33.14 -33.73 26.71
C LEU A 30 32.37 -32.59 26.02
N ILE A 31 31.85 -32.80 24.81
CA ILE A 31 30.99 -31.82 24.11
C ILE A 31 29.62 -31.71 24.79
N VAL A 32 29.04 -32.80 25.29
CA VAL A 32 27.76 -32.77 26.01
C VAL A 32 27.88 -32.03 27.36
N ILE A 33 29.00 -32.18 28.07
CA ILE A 33 29.20 -31.47 29.35
C ILE A 33 29.41 -29.96 29.12
N ILE A 34 30.11 -29.54 28.07
CA ILE A 34 30.27 -28.11 27.73
C ILE A 34 28.93 -27.50 27.26
N ALA A 35 28.09 -28.24 26.55
CA ALA A 35 26.75 -27.77 26.19
C ALA A 35 25.84 -27.55 27.41
N THR A 36 25.97 -28.35 28.48
CA THR A 36 25.15 -28.17 29.70
C THR A 36 25.64 -27.08 30.65
N VAL A 37 26.91 -26.66 30.59
CA VAL A 37 27.43 -25.58 31.46
C VAL A 37 27.26 -24.19 30.82
N VAL A 38 27.16 -24.10 29.49
CA VAL A 38 26.89 -22.82 28.80
C VAL A 38 25.41 -22.41 28.89
N ASP A 39 24.49 -23.35 29.16
CA ASP A 39 23.06 -23.05 29.35
C ASP A 39 22.67 -22.58 30.77
N LEU A 40 23.59 -22.58 31.74
CA LEU A 40 23.29 -22.13 33.10
C LEU A 40 23.65 -20.66 33.40
N HIS A 41 24.18 -19.91 32.43
CA HIS A 41 24.54 -18.49 32.59
C HIS A 41 23.78 -17.52 31.66
N SER A 42 22.76 -17.98 30.94
CA SER A 42 22.02 -17.18 29.94
C SER A 42 20.57 -16.83 30.33
N GLN A 43 20.14 -17.12 31.56
CA GLN A 43 18.81 -16.71 32.07
C GLN A 43 18.93 -15.68 33.19
N THR A 44 19.55 -14.53 32.91
CA THR A 44 19.15 -13.31 33.62
C THR A 44 17.79 -12.90 33.04
N PRO A 45 16.71 -12.82 33.84
CA PRO A 45 15.45 -12.29 33.36
C PRO A 45 15.70 -10.85 32.90
N GLN A 46 15.74 -10.61 31.58
CA GLN A 46 15.66 -9.26 31.06
C GLN A 46 14.32 -8.71 31.54
N GLN A 47 14.36 -7.71 32.43
CA GLN A 47 13.15 -7.04 32.89
C GLN A 47 12.39 -6.55 31.65
N PRO A 48 11.13 -6.96 31.46
CA PRO A 48 10.32 -6.58 30.29
C PRO A 48 10.12 -5.06 30.12
N GLY A 49 10.48 -4.25 31.13
CA GLY A 49 10.28 -2.81 31.15
C GLY A 49 11.18 -2.02 30.20
N ASP A 50 12.44 -2.40 30.02
CA ASP A 50 13.41 -1.53 29.34
C ASP A 50 13.17 -1.44 27.83
N ALA A 51 12.79 -2.55 27.20
CA ALA A 51 12.52 -2.59 25.77
C ALA A 51 11.25 -1.80 25.41
N GLU A 52 10.22 -1.87 26.25
CA GLU A 52 8.96 -1.16 26.05
C GLU A 52 9.10 0.34 26.35
N GLN A 53 9.82 0.69 27.43
CA GLN A 53 10.16 2.09 27.73
C GLN A 53 10.99 2.73 26.62
N ASN A 54 11.99 2.03 26.08
CA ASN A 54 12.79 2.55 24.96
C ASN A 54 11.96 2.75 23.69
N ARG A 55 10.99 1.85 23.41
CA ARG A 55 10.04 2.03 22.30
C ARG A 55 9.10 3.22 22.52
N GLU A 56 8.62 3.43 23.74
CA GLU A 56 7.75 4.57 24.04
C GLU A 56 8.51 5.90 24.01
N ALA A 57 9.73 5.94 24.55
CA ALA A 57 10.61 7.11 24.45
C ALA A 57 10.90 7.46 22.97
N GLY A 58 11.18 6.46 22.13
CA GLY A 58 11.33 6.64 20.68
C GLY A 58 10.08 7.23 20.02
N ARG A 59 8.88 6.72 20.38
CA ARG A 59 7.60 7.26 19.88
C ARG A 59 7.38 8.72 20.30
N ARG A 60 7.72 9.09 21.54
CA ARG A 60 7.60 10.49 22.01
C ARG A 60 8.55 11.43 21.26
N ILE A 61 9.81 11.05 21.09
CA ILE A 61 10.80 11.85 20.36
C ILE A 61 10.38 12.04 18.90
N GLU A 62 9.87 10.98 18.25
CA GLU A 62 9.39 11.07 16.87
C GLU A 62 8.16 11.97 16.75
N ALA A 63 7.17 11.83 17.64
CA ALA A 63 5.98 12.68 17.66
C ALA A 63 6.31 14.17 17.91
N GLU A 64 7.30 14.45 18.76
CA GLU A 64 7.75 15.82 19.03
C GLU A 64 8.51 16.42 17.84
N ARG A 65 9.33 15.60 17.15
CA ARG A 65 9.98 15.99 15.90
C ARG A 65 8.97 16.25 14.78
N GLU A 66 7.94 15.43 14.65
CA GLU A 66 6.84 15.67 13.70
C GLU A 66 6.15 17.01 14.00
N ARG A 67 5.75 17.26 15.25
CA ARG A 67 5.13 18.54 15.65
C ARG A 67 6.02 19.73 15.32
N ARG A 68 7.33 19.62 15.57
CA ARG A 68 8.29 20.68 15.25
C ARG A 68 8.40 20.91 13.75
N ASN A 69 8.51 19.86 12.95
CA ASN A 69 8.58 19.97 11.49
C ASN A 69 7.29 20.57 10.91
N THR A 70 6.12 20.18 11.42
CA THR A 70 4.83 20.76 11.00
C THR A 70 4.74 22.23 11.37
N GLY A 71 5.15 22.61 12.58
CA GLY A 71 5.17 24.01 13.02
C GLY A 71 6.17 24.88 12.25
N GLU A 72 7.36 24.35 11.95
CA GLU A 72 8.36 25.03 11.12
C GLU A 72 7.86 25.19 9.67
N PHE A 73 7.17 24.20 9.11
CA PHE A 73 6.53 24.32 7.79
C PHE A 73 5.43 25.38 7.76
N GLU A 74 4.54 25.40 8.77
CA GLU A 74 3.51 26.43 8.89
C GLU A 74 4.12 27.84 9.08
N THR A 75 5.22 27.94 9.80
CA THR A 75 5.89 29.23 10.04
C THR A 75 6.61 29.69 8.79
N ALA A 76 7.35 28.80 8.11
CA ALA A 76 8.03 29.08 6.85
C ALA A 76 7.04 29.52 5.75
N THR A 77 5.90 28.84 5.64
CA THR A 77 4.83 29.20 4.69
C THR A 77 4.14 30.53 5.06
N LYS A 78 4.07 30.90 6.36
CA LYS A 78 3.59 32.22 6.79
C LYS A 78 4.60 33.35 6.53
N THR A 79 5.91 33.08 6.62
CA THR A 79 6.96 34.11 6.45
C THR A 79 7.28 34.46 5.00
N VAL A 80 6.98 33.56 4.06
CA VAL A 80 6.92 33.93 2.64
C VAL A 80 5.67 34.79 2.49
N ARG A 81 5.80 36.11 2.74
CA ARG A 81 4.76 37.07 2.35
C ARG A 81 4.54 36.84 0.86
N PRO A 82 3.38 36.30 0.45
CA PRO A 82 3.07 36.25 -0.96
C PRO A 82 3.23 37.70 -1.46
N PRO A 83 3.78 37.94 -2.65
CA PRO A 83 3.60 39.26 -3.27
C PRO A 83 2.12 39.60 -3.12
N GLU A 84 1.81 40.85 -2.77
CA GLU A 84 0.45 41.39 -2.59
C GLU A 84 -0.30 41.32 -3.93
N ARG A 85 -0.55 40.10 -4.38
CA ARG A 85 -1.53 39.76 -5.38
C ARG A 85 -2.80 39.79 -4.59
N THR A 86 -3.71 40.68 -4.97
CA THR A 86 -5.13 40.49 -4.74
C THR A 86 -5.40 39.03 -5.06
N VAL A 87 -5.57 38.20 -4.02
CA VAL A 87 -5.98 36.81 -4.19
C VAL A 87 -7.39 36.95 -4.71
N VAL A 88 -7.51 37.02 -6.04
CA VAL A 88 -8.79 36.87 -6.71
C VAL A 88 -9.32 35.56 -6.15
N ALA A 89 -10.38 35.65 -5.35
CA ALA A 89 -10.97 34.49 -4.72
C ALA A 89 -11.14 33.46 -5.82
N GLY A 90 -10.39 32.35 -5.72
CA GLY A 90 -10.46 31.31 -6.72
C GLY A 90 -11.93 30.90 -6.87
N PRO A 91 -12.35 30.45 -8.06
CA PRO A 91 -13.73 30.03 -8.27
C PRO A 91 -14.11 29.02 -7.18
N THR A 92 -15.04 29.41 -6.32
CA THR A 92 -15.60 28.52 -5.30
C THR A 92 -16.76 27.77 -5.93
N ILE A 93 -16.94 26.52 -5.52
CA ILE A 93 -18.11 25.75 -5.93
C ILE A 93 -19.32 26.41 -5.28
N ASP A 94 -20.25 26.90 -6.09
CA ASP A 94 -21.48 27.48 -5.59
C ASP A 94 -22.35 26.39 -4.90
N LYS A 95 -23.30 26.85 -4.09
CA LYS A 95 -24.15 25.95 -3.29
C LYS A 95 -24.98 25.01 -4.16
N GLU A 96 -25.48 25.47 -5.30
CA GLU A 96 -26.30 24.67 -6.21
C GLU A 96 -25.47 23.54 -6.82
N THR A 97 -24.26 23.84 -7.29
CA THR A 97 -23.31 22.86 -7.80
C THR A 97 -22.95 21.84 -6.73
N SER A 98 -22.70 22.28 -5.49
CA SER A 98 -22.42 21.38 -4.36
C SER A 98 -23.58 20.43 -4.07
N GLU A 99 -24.83 20.92 -4.05
CA GLU A 99 -26.01 20.09 -3.86
C GLU A 99 -26.24 19.12 -5.01
N ARG A 100 -26.03 19.55 -6.26
CA ARG A 100 -26.09 18.66 -7.44
C ARG A 100 -25.10 17.51 -7.31
N ILE A 101 -23.86 17.79 -6.91
CA ILE A 101 -22.83 16.77 -6.68
C ILE A 101 -23.26 15.81 -5.55
N ARG A 102 -23.76 16.35 -4.43
CA ARG A 102 -24.22 15.54 -3.29
C ARG A 102 -25.36 14.60 -3.68
N LEU A 103 -26.34 15.10 -4.43
CA LEU A 103 -27.46 14.30 -4.93
C LEU A 103 -27.00 13.23 -5.93
N ALA A 104 -26.10 13.58 -6.85
CA ALA A 104 -25.58 12.63 -7.83
C ALA A 104 -24.83 11.47 -7.16
N ARG A 105 -24.08 11.74 -6.09
CA ARG A 105 -23.32 10.74 -5.30
C ARG A 105 -24.19 9.86 -4.40
N ARG A 106 -25.48 10.19 -4.23
CA ARG A 106 -26.37 9.43 -3.38
C ARG A 106 -26.51 8.01 -3.92
N VAL A 107 -26.33 7.03 -3.04
CA VAL A 107 -26.60 5.63 -3.36
C VAL A 107 -28.11 5.38 -3.36
N ASP A 108 -28.55 4.53 -4.27
CA ASP A 108 -29.93 4.11 -4.40
C ASP A 108 -30.46 3.46 -3.11
N ALA A 109 -31.70 3.76 -2.76
CA ALA A 109 -32.31 3.29 -1.51
C ALA A 109 -32.51 1.77 -1.49
N ALA A 110 -32.76 1.13 -2.64
CA ALA A 110 -32.91 -0.32 -2.74
C ALA A 110 -31.56 -1.02 -2.52
N ASP A 111 -30.47 -0.48 -3.08
CA ASP A 111 -29.12 -0.99 -2.82
C ASP A 111 -28.75 -0.85 -1.34
N TYR A 112 -29.04 0.31 -0.74
CA TYR A 112 -28.79 0.53 0.68
C TYR A 112 -29.57 -0.45 1.56
N SER A 113 -30.86 -0.66 1.25
CA SER A 113 -31.72 -1.59 1.98
C SER A 113 -31.22 -3.03 1.88
N ARG A 114 -30.72 -3.44 0.71
CA ARG A 114 -30.16 -4.78 0.47
C ARG A 114 -28.96 -5.07 1.38
N TYR A 115 -28.10 -4.09 1.61
CA TYR A 115 -26.89 -4.23 2.44
C TYR A 115 -27.04 -3.67 3.85
N ASN A 116 -28.25 -3.36 4.31
CA ASN A 116 -28.46 -2.66 5.58
C ASN A 116 -27.83 -3.38 6.78
N GLU A 117 -27.98 -4.70 6.88
CA GLU A 117 -27.36 -5.47 7.97
C GLU A 117 -25.83 -5.49 7.89
N PHE A 118 -25.29 -5.65 6.67
CA PHE A 118 -23.84 -5.60 6.42
C PHE A 118 -23.24 -4.24 6.81
N LEU A 119 -23.94 -3.15 6.47
CA LEU A 119 -23.50 -1.78 6.71
C LEU A 119 -23.55 -1.35 8.18
N LYS A 120 -24.11 -2.17 9.08
CA LYS A 120 -24.03 -1.94 10.54
C LYS A 120 -22.66 -2.30 11.11
N ALA A 121 -21.88 -3.13 10.41
CA ALA A 121 -20.56 -3.50 10.87
C ALA A 121 -19.58 -2.33 10.73
N ASP A 122 -18.62 -2.24 11.65
CA ASP A 122 -17.58 -1.23 11.60
C ASP A 122 -16.75 -1.34 10.33
N LYS A 123 -16.26 -0.19 9.85
CA LYS A 123 -15.37 -0.09 8.67
C LYS A 123 -15.97 -0.74 7.42
N THR A 124 -17.28 -0.64 7.29
CA THR A 124 -18.01 -0.92 6.06
C THR A 124 -18.55 0.38 5.49
N GLY A 125 -18.94 0.35 4.22
CA GLY A 125 -19.60 1.51 3.63
C GLY A 125 -20.08 1.24 2.22
N MET A 126 -20.75 2.24 1.67
CA MET A 126 -21.23 2.21 0.31
C MET A 126 -21.15 3.61 -0.30
N PHE A 127 -20.70 3.71 -1.54
CA PHE A 127 -20.56 4.98 -2.24
C PHE A 127 -20.71 4.80 -3.74
N LYS A 128 -20.87 5.92 -4.44
CA LYS A 128 -20.95 5.97 -5.91
C LYS A 128 -19.68 6.59 -6.48
N LEU A 129 -18.99 5.90 -7.36
CA LEU A 129 -17.76 6.36 -8.01
C LEU A 129 -18.07 6.70 -9.48
N PHE A 130 -17.67 7.88 -9.93
CA PHE A 130 -17.95 8.34 -11.30
C PHE A 130 -16.71 8.23 -12.16
N PRO A 131 -16.84 7.88 -13.45
CA PRO A 131 -15.70 7.86 -14.34
C PRO A 131 -15.19 9.29 -14.53
N ASP A 132 -13.88 9.46 -14.46
CA ASP A 132 -13.22 10.57 -15.11
C ASP A 132 -13.11 10.26 -16.61
N TYR A 133 -13.36 11.27 -17.45
CA TYR A 133 -13.12 11.23 -18.89
C TYR A 133 -12.20 12.39 -19.29
N ASP A 134 -11.33 12.80 -18.37
CA ASP A 134 -10.46 13.96 -18.48
C ASP A 134 -11.27 15.23 -18.78
N CYS A 135 -12.43 15.35 -18.12
CA CYS A 135 -13.38 16.43 -18.37
C CYS A 135 -12.88 17.78 -17.88
N VAL A 136 -11.90 17.80 -16.98
CA VAL A 136 -11.28 19.02 -16.47
C VAL A 136 -9.91 19.16 -17.09
N VAL A 137 -9.77 20.15 -17.97
CA VAL A 137 -8.48 20.49 -18.61
C VAL A 137 -8.10 21.90 -18.18
N LYS A 138 -7.02 22.01 -17.41
CA LYS A 138 -6.53 23.27 -16.82
C LYS A 138 -7.63 23.97 -16.00
N ASN A 139 -8.25 25.01 -16.57
CA ASN A 139 -9.29 25.83 -15.93
C ASN A 139 -10.65 25.71 -16.63
N VAL A 140 -10.82 24.73 -17.53
CA VAL A 140 -12.04 24.54 -18.32
C VAL A 140 -12.61 23.15 -18.07
N ILE A 141 -13.93 23.09 -17.93
CA ILE A 141 -14.67 21.84 -17.81
C ILE A 141 -15.40 21.60 -19.13
N ARG A 142 -15.15 20.46 -19.76
CA ARG A 142 -15.93 19.97 -20.90
C ARG A 142 -17.29 19.51 -20.40
N ILE A 143 -18.35 19.88 -21.12
CA ILE A 143 -19.74 19.55 -20.77
C ILE A 143 -20.48 18.83 -21.91
N ASP A 144 -19.73 18.41 -22.92
CA ASP A 144 -20.21 17.71 -24.10
C ASP A 144 -19.81 16.22 -24.08
N GLY A 145 -20.43 15.41 -24.95
CA GLY A 145 -20.12 13.98 -25.09
C GLY A 145 -20.17 13.23 -23.76
N ASP A 146 -19.09 12.49 -23.45
CA ASP A 146 -18.93 11.70 -22.24
C ASP A 146 -18.89 12.54 -20.95
N CYS A 147 -18.59 13.85 -21.07
CA CYS A 147 -18.54 14.76 -19.95
C CYS A 147 -19.90 15.39 -19.59
N LYS A 148 -20.96 15.10 -20.35
CA LYS A 148 -22.31 15.62 -20.10
C LYS A 148 -22.81 15.33 -18.68
N ASN A 149 -22.47 14.16 -18.15
CA ASN A 149 -22.87 13.71 -16.81
C ASN A 149 -21.71 13.77 -15.80
N PHE A 150 -20.67 14.56 -16.07
CA PHE A 150 -19.51 14.66 -15.21
C PHE A 150 -19.90 15.14 -13.80
N VAL A 151 -19.45 14.40 -12.79
CA VAL A 151 -19.62 14.74 -11.38
C VAL A 151 -18.26 15.01 -10.77
N MET A 152 -17.92 16.30 -10.70
CA MET A 152 -16.63 16.79 -10.23
C MET A 152 -16.20 16.18 -8.89
N ALA A 153 -14.90 15.92 -8.75
CA ALA A 153 -14.26 15.37 -7.54
C ALA A 153 -14.88 14.05 -7.06
N SER A 154 -15.46 13.25 -7.97
CA SER A 154 -16.15 11.98 -7.64
C SER A 154 -15.53 10.76 -8.30
N SER A 155 -14.38 10.93 -8.97
CA SER A 155 -13.65 9.87 -9.66
C SER A 155 -12.56 9.22 -8.81
N SER A 156 -12.45 9.61 -7.54
CA SER A 156 -11.42 9.13 -6.63
C SER A 156 -11.93 9.05 -5.19
N PHE A 157 -11.66 7.93 -4.52
CA PHE A 157 -12.10 7.66 -3.16
C PHE A 157 -10.92 7.15 -2.31
N SER A 158 -10.85 7.57 -1.06
CA SER A 158 -9.89 7.07 -0.07
C SER A 158 -10.63 6.36 1.06
N PHE A 159 -10.27 5.09 1.29
CA PHE A 159 -10.71 4.30 2.44
C PHE A 159 -9.96 4.72 3.71
N ARG A 160 -8.79 5.35 3.57
CA ARG A 160 -8.05 5.92 4.70
C ARG A 160 -8.75 7.16 5.29
N ASN A 161 -9.38 7.96 4.44
CA ASN A 161 -10.12 9.17 4.81
C ASN A 161 -11.65 9.00 4.83
N LEU A 162 -12.16 7.83 4.39
CA LEU A 162 -13.59 7.51 4.27
C LEU A 162 -14.37 8.52 3.41
N GLY A 163 -13.79 8.92 2.27
CA GLY A 163 -14.41 9.93 1.44
C GLY A 163 -13.75 10.12 0.08
N TYR A 164 -14.38 10.95 -0.74
CA TYR A 164 -13.79 11.39 -2.00
C TYR A 164 -12.52 12.17 -1.73
N ALA A 165 -11.47 11.85 -2.48
CA ALA A 165 -10.14 12.40 -2.29
C ALA A 165 -9.57 12.89 -3.61
N HIS A 166 -8.58 13.78 -3.54
CA HIS A 166 -7.80 14.15 -4.71
C HIS A 166 -7.14 12.89 -5.32
N PRO A 167 -7.08 12.72 -6.65
CA PRO A 167 -6.48 11.54 -7.29
C PRO A 167 -5.04 11.21 -6.83
N TYR A 168 -4.29 12.22 -6.40
CA TYR A 168 -2.95 12.03 -5.83
C TYR A 168 -2.93 11.33 -4.46
N TYR A 169 -4.04 11.29 -3.72
CA TYR A 169 -4.10 10.72 -2.37
C TYR A 169 -5.23 9.69 -2.21
N SER A 170 -5.90 9.30 -3.29
CA SER A 170 -6.96 8.31 -3.26
C SER A 170 -6.42 6.89 -3.12
N ASP A 171 -7.26 5.97 -2.69
CA ASP A 171 -6.93 4.54 -2.70
C ASP A 171 -7.47 3.88 -3.97
N LEU A 172 -8.57 4.42 -4.49
CA LEU A 172 -9.29 3.96 -5.66
C LEU A 172 -9.58 5.16 -6.58
N GLY A 173 -9.24 5.04 -7.86
CA GLY A 173 -9.62 5.96 -8.91
C GLY A 173 -10.42 5.24 -9.99
N PHE A 174 -11.21 5.98 -10.78
CA PHE A 174 -11.97 5.46 -11.90
C PHE A 174 -11.87 6.41 -13.09
N ASN A 175 -11.20 5.98 -14.16
CA ASN A 175 -10.95 6.79 -15.35
C ASN A 175 -11.07 5.89 -16.58
N GLN A 176 -11.68 6.40 -17.66
CA GLN A 176 -11.79 5.71 -18.94
C GLN A 176 -12.31 4.26 -18.83
N GLY A 177 -13.24 4.00 -17.90
CA GLY A 177 -13.84 2.68 -17.72
C GLY A 177 -12.98 1.68 -16.92
N GLU A 178 -11.83 2.08 -16.38
CA GLU A 178 -10.98 1.24 -15.54
C GLU A 178 -10.88 1.78 -14.11
N ILE A 179 -10.99 0.88 -13.13
CA ILE A 179 -10.61 1.17 -11.76
C ILE A 179 -9.09 1.05 -11.65
N PHE A 180 -8.45 1.99 -10.97
CA PHE A 180 -7.02 1.95 -10.71
C PHE A 180 -6.67 2.37 -9.28
N SER A 181 -5.48 2.00 -8.84
CA SER A 181 -4.90 2.41 -7.56
C SER A 181 -3.45 2.79 -7.78
N ASN A 182 -3.23 4.08 -8.05
CA ASN A 182 -1.92 4.62 -8.45
C ASN A 182 -1.61 5.99 -7.83
N ALA A 183 -2.26 6.34 -6.70
CA ALA A 183 -2.06 7.61 -6.02
C ALA A 183 -0.61 7.86 -5.61
N PHE A 184 -0.20 9.13 -5.59
CA PHE A 184 1.18 9.56 -5.37
C PHE A 184 1.81 8.86 -4.14
N PHE A 185 3.03 8.35 -4.35
CA PHE A 185 3.82 7.70 -3.31
C PHE A 185 3.14 6.51 -2.63
N SER A 186 2.22 5.86 -3.34
CA SER A 186 1.43 4.71 -2.87
C SER A 186 1.46 3.57 -3.88
N GLN A 187 1.39 2.33 -3.40
CA GLN A 187 1.28 1.12 -4.23
C GLN A 187 -0.10 0.49 -4.07
N GLY A 188 -0.82 0.37 -5.18
CA GLY A 188 -2.11 -0.29 -5.24
C GLY A 188 -2.01 -1.66 -5.88
N ILE A 189 -2.67 -2.65 -5.28
CA ILE A 189 -2.74 -4.02 -5.77
C ILE A 189 -4.20 -4.45 -5.74
N ILE A 190 -4.76 -4.74 -6.91
CA ILE A 190 -6.14 -5.13 -7.12
C ILE A 190 -6.16 -6.55 -7.66
N VAL A 191 -7.09 -7.36 -7.14
CA VAL A 191 -7.37 -8.71 -7.61
C VAL A 191 -8.88 -8.92 -7.69
N SER A 192 -9.34 -9.56 -8.77
CA SER A 192 -10.74 -10.00 -8.88
C SER A 192 -10.92 -11.32 -8.13
N LEU A 193 -11.90 -11.37 -7.24
CA LEU A 193 -12.31 -12.58 -6.51
C LEU A 193 -13.50 -13.28 -7.17
N GLY A 194 -14.05 -12.70 -8.25
CA GLY A 194 -15.21 -13.21 -8.99
C GLY A 194 -16.55 -12.83 -8.34
N ASP A 195 -17.59 -13.59 -8.69
CA ASP A 195 -18.93 -13.40 -8.14
C ASP A 195 -19.06 -14.05 -6.75
N VAL A 196 -18.61 -13.31 -5.74
CA VAL A 196 -18.60 -13.73 -4.34
C VAL A 196 -19.31 -12.66 -3.51
N PRO A 197 -20.30 -12.97 -2.68
CA PRO A 197 -20.88 -12.00 -1.76
C PRO A 197 -19.80 -11.34 -0.89
N ILE A 198 -19.90 -10.02 -0.70
CA ILE A 198 -18.85 -9.28 0.03
C ILE A 198 -18.80 -9.69 1.50
N GLU A 199 -19.95 -10.10 2.05
CA GLU A 199 -20.16 -10.63 3.38
C GLU A 199 -19.24 -11.83 3.65
N ASP A 200 -19.12 -12.72 2.67
CA ASP A 200 -18.43 -14.01 2.79
C ASP A 200 -16.90 -13.92 2.63
N VAL A 201 -16.37 -12.75 2.26
CA VAL A 201 -14.93 -12.60 2.05
C VAL A 201 -14.21 -12.47 3.41
N THR A 202 -13.36 -13.44 3.72
CA THR A 202 -12.51 -13.45 4.92
C THR A 202 -11.03 -13.41 4.52
N PRO A 203 -10.10 -12.97 5.40
CA PRO A 203 -8.67 -12.88 5.07
C PRO A 203 -8.02 -14.16 4.52
N ASN A 204 -8.56 -15.34 4.86
CA ASN A 204 -8.03 -16.64 4.44
C ASN A 204 -8.52 -17.11 3.06
N ARG A 205 -9.33 -16.30 2.36
CA ARG A 205 -9.86 -16.66 1.03
C ARG A 205 -8.73 -16.74 0.00
N ASP A 206 -8.88 -17.66 -0.95
CA ASP A 206 -8.04 -17.72 -2.15
C ASP A 206 -7.99 -16.34 -2.85
N GLY A 207 -6.81 -15.99 -3.34
CA GLY A 207 -6.53 -14.67 -3.92
C GLY A 207 -6.12 -13.60 -2.89
N LEU A 208 -6.48 -13.74 -1.61
CA LEU A 208 -6.07 -12.76 -0.59
C LEU A 208 -4.71 -13.06 0.01
N LYS A 209 -4.34 -14.33 0.14
CA LYS A 209 -3.07 -14.73 0.77
C LYS A 209 -1.86 -13.97 0.20
N PHE A 210 -1.78 -13.84 -1.13
CA PHE A 210 -0.70 -13.13 -1.79
C PHE A 210 -0.61 -11.66 -1.37
N ILE A 211 -1.74 -10.94 -1.33
CA ILE A 211 -1.74 -9.52 -0.94
C ILE A 211 -1.51 -9.33 0.55
N PHE A 212 -1.85 -10.29 1.42
CA PHE A 212 -1.54 -10.21 2.86
C PHE A 212 -0.05 -10.45 3.13
N ASP A 213 0.54 -11.42 2.42
CA ASP A 213 1.92 -11.86 2.67
C ASP A 213 2.97 -10.97 2.00
N LEU A 214 2.59 -10.12 1.05
CA LEU A 214 3.53 -9.24 0.36
C LEU A 214 4.14 -8.21 1.34
N PRO A 215 5.46 -8.15 1.54
CA PRO A 215 6.05 -7.11 2.38
C PRO A 215 6.02 -5.75 1.64
N PRO A 216 5.68 -4.65 2.34
CA PRO A 216 5.92 -3.31 1.80
C PRO A 216 7.40 -3.08 1.50
N ALA A 217 7.69 -2.29 0.47
CA ALA A 217 9.06 -1.90 0.16
C ALA A 217 9.58 -0.88 1.20
N SER A 218 10.85 -0.98 1.58
CA SER A 218 11.52 0.02 2.44
C SER A 218 12.41 0.98 1.66
N GLU A 219 12.70 0.67 0.39
CA GLU A 219 13.61 1.40 -0.47
C GLU A 219 12.92 1.81 -1.79
N PRO A 220 13.20 3.00 -2.36
CA PRO A 220 12.56 3.47 -3.58
C PRO A 220 12.76 2.56 -4.79
N ALA A 221 13.93 1.93 -4.91
CA ALA A 221 14.24 1.04 -6.03
C ALA A 221 13.38 -0.23 -6.01
N GLU A 222 13.17 -0.83 -4.84
CA GLU A 222 12.30 -1.99 -4.68
C GLU A 222 10.83 -1.61 -4.88
N ALA A 223 10.41 -0.45 -4.35
CA ALA A 223 9.08 0.08 -4.57
C ALA A 223 8.77 0.26 -6.08
N ARG A 224 9.73 0.76 -6.86
CA ARG A 224 9.62 0.87 -8.32
C ARG A 224 9.47 -0.48 -9.01
N LYS A 225 10.27 -1.48 -8.62
CA LYS A 225 10.18 -2.84 -9.18
C LYS A 225 8.82 -3.46 -8.90
N VAL A 226 8.31 -3.31 -7.68
CA VAL A 226 6.98 -3.80 -7.28
C VAL A 226 5.88 -3.10 -8.08
N ALA A 227 5.93 -1.77 -8.17
CA ALA A 227 4.97 -1.01 -8.97
C ALA A 227 4.97 -1.42 -10.46
N ALA A 228 6.15 -1.64 -11.04
CA ALA A 228 6.28 -2.10 -12.43
C ALA A 228 5.67 -3.50 -12.65
N LYS A 229 5.87 -4.43 -11.70
CA LYS A 229 5.26 -5.76 -11.75
C LYS A 229 3.73 -5.69 -11.76
N PHE A 230 3.13 -4.89 -10.88
CA PHE A 230 1.66 -4.76 -10.83
C PHE A 230 1.09 -3.95 -11.98
N LYS A 231 1.86 -3.03 -12.57
CA LYS A 231 1.48 -2.38 -13.83
C LYS A 231 1.42 -3.37 -15.00
N ALA A 232 2.34 -4.33 -15.06
CA ALA A 232 2.34 -5.37 -16.09
C ALA A 232 1.26 -6.44 -15.86
N GLY A 233 0.82 -6.61 -14.60
CA GLY A 233 0.00 -7.72 -14.18
C GLY A 233 0.88 -8.90 -13.76
N LEU A 234 0.55 -9.48 -12.61
CA LEU A 234 1.26 -10.62 -12.03
C LEU A 234 0.26 -11.76 -11.82
N GLU A 235 0.57 -12.95 -12.33
CA GLU A 235 -0.22 -14.16 -12.08
C GLU A 235 0.36 -14.91 -10.86
N ASN A 236 -0.49 -15.25 -9.89
CA ASN A 236 -0.11 -16.09 -8.75
C ASN A 236 -1.33 -16.87 -8.22
N GLY A 237 -1.19 -18.20 -8.09
CA GLY A 237 -2.25 -19.04 -7.52
C GLY A 237 -3.57 -19.03 -8.31
N GLY A 238 -3.52 -18.80 -9.63
CA GLY A 238 -4.72 -18.70 -10.48
C GLY A 238 -5.39 -17.33 -10.48
N PHE A 239 -4.80 -16.33 -9.82
CA PHE A 239 -5.29 -14.96 -9.78
C PHE A 239 -4.33 -13.99 -10.47
N LYS A 240 -4.91 -13.00 -11.14
CA LYS A 240 -4.20 -11.86 -11.70
C LYS A 240 -4.23 -10.68 -10.74
N TYR A 241 -3.06 -10.18 -10.37
CA TYR A 241 -2.86 -9.01 -9.53
C TYR A 241 -2.33 -7.86 -10.36
N SER A 242 -2.99 -6.71 -10.30
CA SER A 242 -2.62 -5.52 -11.07
C SER A 242 -2.94 -4.24 -10.32
N ASN A 243 -2.40 -3.10 -10.75
CA ASN A 243 -2.77 -1.81 -10.18
C ASN A 243 -4.03 -1.20 -10.83
N SER A 244 -4.62 -1.88 -11.82
CA SER A 244 -5.88 -1.51 -12.46
C SER A 244 -6.70 -2.74 -12.85
N VAL A 245 -8.02 -2.58 -12.94
CA VAL A 245 -8.97 -3.62 -13.39
C VAL A 245 -10.13 -2.98 -14.14
N THR A 246 -10.67 -3.70 -15.12
CA THR A 246 -11.98 -3.37 -15.69
C THR A 246 -13.08 -3.82 -14.71
N PRO A 247 -13.90 -2.91 -14.17
CA PRO A 247 -14.96 -3.27 -13.24
C PRO A 247 -16.04 -4.09 -13.94
N ALA A 248 -16.62 -5.04 -13.23
CA ALA A 248 -17.75 -5.86 -13.67
C ALA A 248 -18.81 -5.89 -12.56
N GLU A 249 -20.09 -5.78 -12.94
CA GLU A 249 -21.18 -5.88 -11.96
C GLU A 249 -21.18 -7.26 -11.30
N ASN A 250 -21.67 -7.31 -10.06
CA ASN A 250 -21.71 -8.52 -9.25
C ASN A 250 -20.33 -9.18 -9.10
N THR A 251 -19.25 -8.40 -9.20
CA THR A 251 -17.89 -8.90 -9.01
C THR A 251 -17.28 -8.25 -7.79
N THR A 252 -16.66 -9.07 -6.97
CA THR A 252 -15.94 -8.65 -5.77
C THR A 252 -14.45 -8.62 -6.06
N TYR A 253 -13.81 -7.56 -5.58
CA TYR A 253 -12.39 -7.30 -5.74
C TYR A 253 -11.78 -7.11 -4.35
N ALA A 254 -10.50 -7.41 -4.25
CA ALA A 254 -9.69 -6.97 -3.13
C ALA A 254 -8.68 -5.93 -3.61
N LEU A 255 -8.46 -4.91 -2.79
CA LEU A 255 -7.46 -3.87 -2.95
C LEU A 255 -6.55 -3.88 -1.72
N ARG A 256 -5.24 -3.93 -1.93
CA ARG A 256 -4.28 -3.44 -0.94
C ARG A 256 -3.73 -2.10 -1.40
N SER A 257 -3.92 -1.07 -0.59
CA SER A 257 -3.36 0.28 -0.81
C SER A 257 -2.30 0.54 0.23
N ILE A 258 -1.04 0.57 -0.20
CA ILE A 258 0.12 0.83 0.65
C ILE A 258 0.55 2.28 0.45
N ALA A 259 0.09 3.17 1.33
CA ALA A 259 0.48 4.59 1.32
C ALA A 259 1.72 4.81 2.20
N TYR A 260 2.88 5.02 1.57
CA TYR A 260 4.17 5.12 2.27
C TYR A 260 4.43 6.48 2.89
N ASN A 261 5.05 6.55 4.06
CA ASN A 261 5.67 7.77 4.58
C ASN A 261 7.13 7.89 4.13
N VAL A 262 7.69 9.10 4.17
CA VAL A 262 9.12 9.31 3.97
C VAL A 262 9.83 9.10 5.32
N ALA A 263 10.87 8.25 5.36
CA ALA A 263 11.65 8.01 6.58
C ALA A 263 12.61 9.18 6.88
N ASN A 264 13.10 9.85 5.84
CA ASN A 264 14.02 10.98 5.94
C ASN A 264 13.27 12.27 6.27
N SER A 265 13.97 13.23 6.86
CA SER A 265 13.49 14.61 6.86
C SER A 265 13.52 15.17 5.44
N LEU A 266 12.44 15.85 5.05
CA LEU A 266 12.40 16.61 3.81
C LEU A 266 13.21 17.91 3.97
N PRO A 267 13.90 18.38 2.92
CA PRO A 267 14.51 19.71 2.91
C PRO A 267 13.47 20.80 3.21
N ALA A 268 13.90 21.94 3.73
CA ALA A 268 12.98 23.07 3.88
C ALA A 268 12.45 23.53 2.52
N VAL A 269 11.20 24.00 2.49
CA VAL A 269 10.63 24.62 1.29
C VAL A 269 11.33 25.96 1.03
N THR A 270 11.80 26.13 -0.19
CA THR A 270 12.47 27.34 -0.70
C THR A 270 11.86 27.72 -2.06
N GLU A 271 12.24 28.87 -2.60
CA GLU A 271 11.85 29.29 -3.95
C GLU A 271 12.33 28.32 -5.05
N MET A 272 13.35 27.51 -4.76
CA MET A 272 13.91 26.52 -5.68
C MET A 272 13.31 25.12 -5.51
N THR A 273 12.41 24.92 -4.54
CA THR A 273 11.80 23.62 -4.28
C THR A 273 10.93 23.21 -5.46
N SER A 274 11.22 22.04 -6.03
CA SER A 274 10.48 21.52 -7.18
C SER A 274 9.05 21.15 -6.83
N LEU A 275 8.15 21.12 -7.83
CA LEU A 275 6.77 20.67 -7.63
C LEU A 275 6.69 19.25 -7.06
N ASN A 276 7.62 18.36 -7.45
CA ASN A 276 7.68 17.02 -6.91
C ASN A 276 8.06 17.03 -5.43
N GLU A 277 9.07 17.79 -5.01
CA GLU A 277 9.40 17.96 -3.58
C GLU A 277 8.24 18.58 -2.79
N MET A 278 7.55 19.58 -3.35
CA MET A 278 6.34 20.14 -2.74
C MET A 278 5.26 19.08 -2.52
N ARG A 279 5.08 18.13 -3.44
CA ARG A 279 4.14 16.99 -3.25
C ARG A 279 4.57 16.06 -2.12
N PHE A 280 5.87 15.93 -1.87
CA PHE A 280 6.34 15.17 -0.71
C PHE A 280 5.99 15.86 0.60
N HIS A 281 6.07 17.19 0.67
CA HIS A 281 5.63 17.94 1.85
C HIS A 281 4.13 17.77 2.13
N THR A 282 3.31 17.67 1.09
CA THR A 282 1.86 17.49 1.27
C THR A 282 1.48 16.08 1.72
N LEU A 283 2.39 15.10 1.71
CA LEU A 283 2.13 13.76 2.25
C LEU A 283 1.78 13.77 3.74
N SER A 284 2.30 14.73 4.51
CA SER A 284 1.98 14.85 5.94
C SER A 284 0.54 15.31 6.20
N LEU A 285 -0.16 15.82 5.18
CA LEU A 285 -1.57 16.21 5.25
C LEU A 285 -2.51 15.05 4.92
N ASP A 286 -1.98 13.93 4.43
CA ASP A 286 -2.72 12.72 4.08
C ASP A 286 -2.66 11.71 5.24
N LYS A 287 -3.77 11.02 5.54
CA LYS A 287 -3.79 9.94 6.54
C LYS A 287 -3.22 8.67 5.92
N ARG A 288 -1.89 8.55 5.93
CA ARG A 288 -1.20 7.44 5.27
C ARG A 288 -1.27 6.18 6.12
N ALA A 289 -1.56 5.06 5.47
CA ALA A 289 -1.69 3.74 6.09
C ALA A 289 -1.53 2.65 5.02
N ASP A 290 -1.26 1.41 5.45
CA ASP A 290 -1.38 0.20 4.62
C ASP A 290 -2.74 -0.45 4.92
N VAL A 291 -3.66 -0.41 3.96
CA VAL A 291 -5.03 -0.91 4.13
C VAL A 291 -5.35 -2.01 3.13
N ILE A 292 -6.05 -3.04 3.60
CA ILE A 292 -6.63 -4.09 2.75
C ILE A 292 -8.14 -3.95 2.79
N ILE A 293 -8.71 -3.68 1.62
CA ILE A 293 -10.13 -3.43 1.40
C ILE A 293 -10.68 -4.50 0.48
N VAL A 294 -11.89 -4.97 0.77
CA VAL A 294 -12.69 -5.72 -0.19
C VAL A 294 -13.83 -4.83 -0.63
N PHE A 295 -14.09 -4.80 -1.93
CA PHE A 295 -15.19 -4.03 -2.47
C PHE A 295 -15.90 -4.80 -3.57
N ARG A 296 -17.21 -4.59 -3.70
CA ARG A 296 -18.04 -5.24 -4.72
C ARG A 296 -18.75 -4.18 -5.53
N ILE A 297 -18.69 -4.33 -6.86
CA ILE A 297 -19.46 -3.50 -7.79
C ILE A 297 -20.86 -4.07 -7.85
N ILE A 298 -21.82 -3.39 -7.23
CA ILE A 298 -23.20 -3.90 -7.12
C ILE A 298 -24.10 -3.37 -8.24
N ARG A 299 -23.70 -2.27 -8.87
CA ARG A 299 -24.44 -1.64 -9.97
C ARG A 299 -23.52 -0.78 -10.83
N LYS A 300 -23.71 -0.82 -12.14
CA LYS A 300 -23.22 0.16 -13.12
C LYS A 300 -24.37 1.06 -13.54
N GLY A 301 -24.23 2.36 -13.33
CA GLY A 301 -25.22 3.34 -13.76
C GLY A 301 -25.19 3.56 -15.28
N ALA A 302 -26.29 4.04 -15.84
CA ALA A 302 -26.36 4.45 -17.24
C ALA A 302 -25.43 5.64 -17.56
N ASP A 303 -25.00 6.38 -16.53
CA ASP A 303 -24.00 7.45 -16.56
C ASP A 303 -22.54 6.90 -16.46
N GLY A 304 -22.36 5.58 -16.51
CA GLY A 304 -21.06 4.91 -16.38
C GLY A 304 -20.56 4.80 -14.95
N SER A 305 -21.25 5.37 -13.96
CA SER A 305 -20.85 5.31 -12.55
C SER A 305 -20.92 3.89 -11.97
N LEU A 306 -20.20 3.67 -10.89
CA LEU A 306 -20.18 2.42 -10.15
C LEU A 306 -20.77 2.64 -8.76
N THR A 307 -21.75 1.84 -8.36
CA THR A 307 -22.14 1.73 -6.96
C THR A 307 -21.32 0.63 -6.32
N ILE A 308 -20.60 0.98 -5.25
CA ILE A 308 -19.60 0.13 -4.61
C ILE A 308 -19.97 -0.03 -3.14
N VAL A 309 -20.11 -1.28 -2.70
CA VAL A 309 -20.14 -1.65 -1.28
C VAL A 309 -18.75 -2.16 -0.88
N TRP A 310 -18.27 -1.84 0.32
CA TRP A 310 -16.92 -2.18 0.74
C TRP A 310 -16.82 -2.52 2.23
N LYS A 311 -15.76 -3.24 2.59
CA LYS A 311 -15.29 -3.44 3.97
C LYS A 311 -13.78 -3.42 4.06
N GLU A 312 -13.25 -2.96 5.19
CA GLU A 312 -11.84 -3.09 5.54
C GLU A 312 -11.56 -4.45 6.19
N LEU A 313 -10.56 -5.18 5.70
CA LEU A 313 -10.08 -6.42 6.29
C LEU A 313 -8.88 -6.21 7.22
N ASP A 314 -7.99 -5.28 6.89
CA ASP A 314 -6.77 -5.01 7.65
C ASP A 314 -6.34 -3.56 7.49
N ARG A 315 -5.69 -3.04 8.53
CA ARG A 315 -5.09 -1.71 8.55
C ARG A 315 -3.84 -1.73 9.41
N LYS A 316 -2.73 -1.30 8.82
CA LYS A 316 -1.43 -1.14 9.44
C LYS A 316 -0.95 0.29 9.30
N GLU A 317 0.00 0.67 10.15
CA GLU A 317 0.70 1.94 10.05
C GLU A 317 1.39 2.08 8.69
N ALA A 318 1.50 3.32 8.21
CA ALA A 318 2.17 3.61 6.95
C ALA A 318 3.62 3.11 6.98
N PRO A 319 4.02 2.21 6.05
CA PRO A 319 5.42 1.83 5.92
C PRO A 319 6.24 3.04 5.50
N LYS A 320 7.51 3.08 5.91
CA LYS A 320 8.42 4.20 5.62
C LYS A 320 9.39 3.81 4.52
N ILE A 321 9.60 4.71 3.58
CA ILE A 321 10.60 4.58 2.53
C ILE A 321 11.77 5.50 2.85
N LYS A 322 12.97 4.93 2.85
CA LYS A 322 14.22 5.66 3.07
C LYS A 322 14.89 5.98 1.75
N PHE A 323 15.18 7.25 1.51
CA PHE A 323 16.00 7.71 0.40
C PHE A 323 17.47 7.78 0.84
N ALA A 324 18.39 7.43 -0.07
CA ALA A 324 19.81 7.60 0.20
C ALA A 324 20.17 9.10 0.19
N LYS A 325 21.29 9.44 0.83
CA LYS A 325 21.76 10.83 0.87
C LYS A 325 22.06 11.32 -0.55
N GLY A 326 21.40 12.39 -0.97
CA GLY A 326 21.55 12.98 -2.30
C GLY A 326 20.60 12.39 -3.37
N ASP A 327 19.80 11.39 -3.03
CA ASP A 327 18.74 10.92 -3.91
C ASP A 327 17.68 12.01 -4.11
N LYS A 328 17.18 12.11 -5.33
CA LYS A 328 16.02 12.96 -5.63
C LYS A 328 14.75 12.30 -5.10
N PHE A 329 13.90 13.09 -4.47
CA PHE A 329 12.56 12.67 -4.08
C PHE A 329 11.69 12.53 -5.34
N VAL A 330 11.44 11.27 -5.72
CA VAL A 330 10.63 10.92 -6.89
C VAL A 330 9.63 9.84 -6.50
N ASP A 331 8.45 9.84 -7.15
CA ASP A 331 7.49 8.75 -6.98
C ASP A 331 8.08 7.42 -7.49
N PHE A 332 7.56 6.31 -6.99
CA PHE A 332 7.97 4.96 -7.39
C PHE A 332 7.34 4.50 -8.71
N LYS A 333 6.34 5.23 -9.20
CA LYS A 333 5.81 4.96 -10.53
C LYS A 333 6.62 5.79 -11.51
N PRO A 334 7.07 5.21 -12.64
CA PRO A 334 7.58 6.02 -13.72
C PRO A 334 6.50 7.06 -14.02
N GLU A 335 6.89 8.33 -14.22
CA GLU A 335 5.95 9.36 -14.65
C GLU A 335 5.17 8.74 -15.80
N VAL A 336 3.87 8.52 -15.58
CA VAL A 336 2.96 8.40 -16.69
C VAL A 336 3.20 9.73 -17.37
N VAL A 337 3.82 9.70 -18.56
CA VAL A 337 3.81 10.85 -19.44
C VAL A 337 2.32 11.12 -19.59
N GLN A 338 1.79 11.99 -18.72
CA GLN A 338 0.49 12.57 -18.91
C GLN A 338 0.67 13.19 -20.27
N ALA A 339 0.08 12.56 -21.29
CA ALA A 339 0.11 13.10 -22.63
C ALA A 339 -0.28 14.56 -22.44
N GLN A 340 0.68 15.45 -22.68
CA GLN A 340 0.48 16.87 -22.44
C GLN A 340 -0.66 17.25 -23.38
N HIS A 341 -1.84 17.44 -22.82
CA HIS A 341 -3.05 17.85 -23.52
C HIS A 341 -3.49 19.19 -22.93
#